data_AF-A0A699SB19-F1
#
_entry.id   AF-A0A699SB19-F1
#
_cell.length_a   1.000
_cell.length_b   1.000
_cell.length_c   1.000
_cell.angle_alpha   90.00
_cell.angle_beta   90.00
_cell.angle_gamma   90.00
#
_symmetry.space_group_name_H-M   'P 1'
#
loop_
_entity.id
_entity.type
_entity.pdbx_description
1 polymer ?
#
loop_
_entity_poly.entity_id
_entity_poly.type
_entity_poly.pdbx_seq_one_letter_code
_entity_poly.pdbx_strand_id
1 'polypeptide(L)'
;KSTCFVRDLQGNDLLVSNRGYDLYTISLQESTSSTPACLMAKATPTQAWLWHRRLSHLNFDYINLLSKKDIVIGLPKLKYVKDQ
;
A
#
# COMPACT_ATOMS: atom_id res chain seq x y z
N LYS A 1 -10.21 15.82 -11.00
CA LYS A 1 -10.04 15.05 -9.73
C LYS A 1 -11.11 13.98 -9.71
N SER A 2 -10.74 12.70 -9.67
CA SER A 2 -11.70 11.62 -9.47
C SER A 2 -11.70 11.22 -7.99
N THR A 3 -12.87 11.16 -7.39
CA THR A 3 -13.06 10.67 -6.02
C THR A 3 -13.35 9.17 -6.08
N CYS A 4 -12.69 8.39 -5.23
CA CYS A 4 -12.86 6.97 -5.09
C CYS A 4 -13.53 6.68 -3.74
N PHE A 5 -14.45 5.73 -3.75
CA PHE A 5 -15.19 5.30 -2.58
C PHE A 5 -14.92 3.82 -2.36
N VAL A 6 -14.49 3.47 -1.15
CA VAL A 6 -14.48 2.08 -0.68
C VAL A 6 -15.72 1.90 0.18
N ARG A 7 -16.59 0.98 -0.21
CA ARG A 7 -17.86 0.72 0.48
C ARG A 7 -17.87 -0.64 1.15
N ASP A 8 -18.65 -0.77 2.22
CA ASP A 8 -18.99 -2.07 2.78
C ASP A 8 -20.00 -2.82 1.89
N LEU A 9 -20.36 -4.04 2.28
CA LEU A 9 -21.35 -4.86 1.56
C LEU A 9 -22.78 -4.29 1.59
N GLN A 10 -23.05 -3.34 2.49
CA GLN A 10 -24.33 -2.66 2.64
C GLN A 10 -24.39 -1.35 1.83
N GLY A 11 -23.26 -0.94 1.22
CA GLY A 11 -23.14 0.28 0.44
C GLY A 11 -22.75 1.52 1.25
N ASN A 12 -22.40 1.38 2.53
CA ASN A 12 -21.91 2.49 3.34
C ASN A 12 -20.46 2.82 2.94
N ASP A 13 -20.15 4.11 2.78
CA ASP A 13 -18.80 4.57 2.47
C ASP A 13 -17.88 4.37 3.71
N LEU A 14 -16.91 3.47 3.59
CA LEU A 14 -15.90 3.21 4.61
C LEU A 14 -14.69 4.14 4.48
N LEU A 15 -14.25 4.41 3.24
CA LEU A 15 -13.12 5.29 2.96
C LEU A 15 -13.43 6.12 1.73
N VAL A 16 -13.17 7.42 1.84
CA VAL A 16 -13.24 8.35 0.72
C VAL A 16 -11.83 8.80 0.40
N SER A 17 -11.45 8.71 -0.88
CA SER A 17 -10.14 9.10 -1.36
C SER A 17 -10.26 9.99 -2.58
N ASN A 18 -9.35 10.95 -2.70
CA ASN A 18 -9.18 11.70 -3.93
C ASN A 18 -7.98 11.17 -4.70
N ARG A 19 -8.14 11.01 -6.02
CA ARG A 19 -7.02 10.71 -6.90
C ARG A 19 -6.14 11.95 -7.08
N GLY A 20 -4.87 11.81 -6.76
CA GLY A 20 -3.79 12.74 -7.14
C GLY A 20 -2.81 12.01 -8.06
N TYR A 21 -2.62 12.53 -9.28
CA TYR A 21 -1.85 11.84 -10.33
C TYR A 21 -2.38 10.40 -10.54
N ASP A 22 -1.55 9.38 -10.38
CA ASP A 22 -1.92 7.96 -10.50
C ASP A 22 -2.14 7.26 -9.16
N LEU A 23 -2.28 8.03 -8.09
CA LEU A 23 -2.39 7.52 -6.72
C LEU A 23 -3.70 7.96 -6.06
N TYR A 24 -4.21 7.08 -5.20
CA TYR A 24 -5.34 7.35 -4.32
C TYR A 24 -4.82 7.49 -2.89
N THR A 25 -4.99 8.66 -2.30
CA THR A 25 -4.56 8.94 -0.92
C THR A 25 -5.76 8.83 0.01
N ILE A 26 -5.66 7.98 1.02
CA ILE A 26 -6.68 7.79 2.06
C ILE A 26 -6.11 8.33 3.38
N SER A 27 -6.85 9.21 4.05
CA SER A 27 -6.53 9.61 5.43
C SER A 27 -7.27 8.70 6.40
N LEU A 28 -6.53 8.01 7.27
CA LEU A 28 -7.10 7.13 8.30
C LEU A 28 -7.46 7.89 9.60
N GLN A 29 -7.25 9.20 9.64
CA GLN A 29 -7.51 10.01 10.84
C GLN A 29 -9.00 10.28 11.09
N GLU A 30 -9.88 9.99 10.12
CA GLU A 30 -11.32 10.33 10.17
C GLU A 30 -12.24 9.10 10.35
N SER A 31 -11.76 7.99 10.91
CA SER A 31 -12.69 6.91 11.26
C SER A 31 -13.51 7.29 12.49
N THR A 32 -14.75 7.74 12.31
CA THR A 32 -15.73 7.96 13.38
C THR A 32 -16.24 6.66 14.02
N SER A 33 -15.77 5.50 13.53
CA SER A 33 -16.16 4.18 14.02
C SER A 33 -15.48 3.86 15.34
N SER A 34 -16.29 3.55 16.37
CA SER A 34 -15.81 3.05 17.66
C SER A 34 -15.31 1.60 17.60
N THR A 35 -15.58 0.90 16.49
CA THR A 35 -15.12 -0.47 16.26
C THR A 35 -13.88 -0.47 15.36
N PRO A 36 -12.83 -1.24 15.72
CA PRO A 36 -11.64 -1.36 14.89
C PRO A 36 -12.01 -2.05 13.57
N ALA A 37 -11.85 -1.33 12.47
CA ALA A 37 -12.03 -1.87 11.12
C ALA A 37 -10.70 -2.46 10.61
N CYS A 38 -10.71 -3.71 10.18
CA CYS A 38 -9.56 -4.36 9.54
C CYS A 38 -9.74 -4.36 8.02
N LEU A 39 -8.78 -3.78 7.30
CA LEU A 39 -8.73 -3.86 5.84
C LEU A 39 -7.87 -5.06 5.43
N MET A 40 -8.46 -6.01 4.72
CA MET A 40 -7.74 -7.17 4.21
C MET A 40 -7.74 -7.14 2.67
N ALA A 41 -6.57 -6.99 2.08
CA ALA A 41 -6.39 -7.21 0.64
C ALA A 41 -6.06 -8.69 0.41
N LYS A 42 -6.93 -9.42 -0.29
CA LYS A 42 -6.69 -10.82 -0.68
C LYS A 42 -6.17 -10.84 -2.11
N ALA A 43 -4.91 -11.20 -2.29
CA ALA A 43 -4.37 -11.55 -3.60
C ALA A 43 -4.60 -13.04 -3.86
N THR A 44 -4.88 -13.41 -5.11
CA THR A 44 -4.81 -14.83 -5.48
C THR A 44 -3.37 -15.34 -5.30
N PRO A 45 -3.16 -16.65 -5.06
CA PRO A 45 -1.83 -17.21 -4.99
C PRO A 45 -0.97 -16.85 -6.21
N THR A 46 -1.56 -16.83 -7.41
CA THR A 46 -0.91 -16.43 -8.65
C THR A 46 -0.48 -14.96 -8.66
N GLN A 47 -1.32 -14.04 -8.17
CA GLN A 47 -0.98 -12.62 -8.08
C GLN A 47 0.10 -12.38 -7.02
N ALA A 48 -0.02 -13.02 -5.84
CA ALA A 48 1.00 -12.96 -4.80
C ALA A 48 2.35 -13.50 -5.31
N TRP A 49 2.33 -14.62 -6.03
CA TRP A 49 3.53 -15.20 -6.67
C TRP A 49 4.10 -14.31 -7.77
N LEU A 50 3.26 -13.64 -8.56
CA LEU A 50 3.73 -12.69 -9.57
C LEU A 50 4.44 -11.49 -8.92
N TRP A 51 3.89 -10.97 -7.82
CA TRP A 51 4.52 -9.90 -7.03
C TRP A 51 5.81 -10.37 -6.40
N HIS A 52 5.82 -11.58 -5.81
CA HIS A 52 7.03 -12.20 -5.31
C HIS A 52 8.07 -12.29 -6.43
N ARG A 53 7.77 -12.88 -7.58
CA ARG A 53 8.71 -13.01 -8.71
C ARG A 53 9.22 -11.67 -9.24
N ARG A 54 8.39 -10.63 -9.25
CA ARG A 54 8.79 -9.27 -9.66
C ARG A 54 9.75 -8.61 -8.67
N LEU A 55 9.70 -8.99 -7.40
CA LEU A 55 10.43 -8.32 -6.32
C LEU A 55 11.48 -9.19 -5.61
N SER A 56 11.45 -10.52 -5.77
CA SER A 56 12.22 -11.52 -5.02
C SER A 56 13.69 -11.59 -5.41
N HIS A 57 14.07 -11.01 -6.55
CA HIS A 57 15.45 -10.95 -7.03
C HIS A 57 16.09 -9.57 -6.86
N LEU A 58 15.38 -8.62 -6.26
CA LEU A 58 15.95 -7.32 -5.94
C LEU A 58 16.82 -7.48 -4.69
N ASN A 59 18.12 -7.15 -4.82
CA ASN A 59 18.99 -7.10 -3.66
C ASN A 59 18.55 -5.96 -2.71
N PHE A 60 19.05 -5.97 -1.48
CA PHE A 60 18.74 -4.93 -0.49
C PHE A 60 19.16 -3.52 -0.92
N ASP A 61 20.21 -3.37 -1.73
CA ASP A 61 20.63 -2.07 -2.29
C ASP A 61 19.59 -1.52 -3.27
N TYR A 62 19.02 -2.36 -4.13
CA TYR A 62 17.97 -1.98 -5.06
C TYR A 62 16.66 -1.67 -4.33
N ILE A 63 16.30 -2.46 -3.32
CA ILE A 63 15.16 -2.17 -2.45
C ILE A 63 15.35 -0.81 -1.75
N ASN A 64 16.55 -0.54 -1.23
CA ASN A 64 16.91 0.75 -0.62
C ASN A 64 16.87 1.90 -1.64
N LEU A 65 17.34 1.69 -2.87
CA LEU A 65 17.28 2.66 -3.95
C LEU A 65 15.83 3.01 -4.32
N LEU A 66 14.97 2.01 -4.43
CA LEU A 66 13.54 2.20 -4.70
C LEU A 66 12.86 2.99 -3.58
N SER A 67 13.20 2.70 -2.32
CA SER A 67 12.72 3.45 -1.15
C SER A 67 13.21 4.90 -1.13
N LYS A 68 14.51 5.13 -1.39
CA LYS A 68 15.13 6.46 -1.40
C LYS A 68 14.60 7.36 -2.51
N LYS A 69 14.25 6.79 -3.66
CA LYS A 69 13.70 7.52 -4.80
C LYS A 69 12.17 7.62 -4.77
N ASP A 70 11.55 7.16 -3.69
CA ASP A 70 10.08 7.10 -3.51
C ASP A 70 9.37 6.45 -4.73
N ILE A 71 10.01 5.47 -5.37
CA ILE A 71 9.48 4.75 -6.56
C ILE A 71 8.38 3.77 -6.15
N VAL A 72 8.43 3.26 -4.90
CA VAL A 72 7.46 2.32 -4.35
C VAL A 72 6.90 2.86 -3.04
N ILE A 73 5.57 2.89 -2.91
CA ILE A 73 4.87 3.37 -1.72
C ILE A 73 4.71 2.20 -0.73
N GLY A 74 4.89 2.47 0.56
CA GLY A 74 4.74 1.46 1.63
C GLY A 74 5.99 0.62 1.89
N LEU A 75 7.07 0.84 1.14
CA LEU A 75 8.37 0.24 1.44
C LEU A 75 9.01 0.99 2.62
N PRO A 76 9.32 0.34 3.75
CA PRO A 76 9.94 1.01 4.88
C PRO A 76 11.29 1.60 4.46
N LYS A 77 11.60 2.83 4.91
CA LYS A 77 12.90 3.47 4.67
C LYS A 77 13.97 2.79 5.54
N LEU A 78 14.37 1.59 5.16
CA LEU A 78 15.36 0.79 5.87
C LEU A 78 16.75 1.38 5.61
N LYS A 79 17.45 1.77 6.68
CA LYS A 79 18.90 1.97 6.61
C LYS A 79 19.55 0.60 6.65
N TYR A 80 19.86 0.05 5.48
CA TYR A 80 20.68 -1.16 5.40
C TYR A 80 22.06 -0.85 6.01
N VAL A 81 22.40 -1.54 7.09
CA VAL A 81 23.76 -1.61 7.64
C VAL A 81 24.26 -3.00 7.25
N LYS A 82 25.33 -3.05 6.47
CA LYS A 82 25.97 -4.31 6.12
C LYS A 82 26.62 -4.84 7.39
N ASP A 83 26.28 -6.07 7.80
CA ASP A 83 27.02 -6.73 8.88
C ASP A 83 28.50 -6.81 8.46
N GLN A 84 29.36 -6.39 9.38
CA GLN A 84 30.80 -6.21 9.16
C GLN A 84 31.51 -7.53 8.91
#